data_AF-A0A7S4FRJ5-F1
#
_entry.id   AF-A0A7S4FRJ5-F1
#
_cell.length_a   1.000
_cell.length_b   1.000
_cell.length_c   1.000
_cell.angle_alpha   90.00
_cell.angle_beta   90.00
_cell.angle_gamma   90.00
#
_symmetry.space_group_name_H-M   'P 1'
#
loop_
_entity.id
_entity.type
_entity.pdbx_description
1 polymer ?
#
loop_
_entity_poly.entity_id
_entity_poly.type
_entity_poly.pdbx_seq_one_letter_code
_entity_poly.pdbx_strand_id
1 'polypeptide(L)'
;FFFGTMRRVLISLGCGAGVIMTAASQGLQGNCSSMPSTVHPPKADVLHAAGYPKDVQELEQLLLASHNTEYTSGGPFDCLRLAIMEHGEDKFFQQTLPFIIDSAAAVPRHLQQQPLPLLLNSSPDANLEVDANDCVRLLAAAFLCTYPLRTTSIDRPYCREYTALPSINMDSLLRSAFKPQSKPAHAKVVKTRMVLRYFDEMRQRVAAEDPSLRRKIVVQRRPAPSAEDLGKSRSALGDATVLSWKESQVHDSDKLRIVIANNGIV
;
A
#
# COMPACT_ATOMS: atom_id res chain seq x y z
N PHE A 1 -3.26 -14.25 10.27
CA PHE A 1 -2.66 -13.97 11.58
C PHE A 1 -1.54 -12.95 11.37
N PHE A 2 -1.89 -11.69 11.20
CA PHE A 2 -0.93 -10.61 11.03
C PHE A 2 -1.48 -9.38 11.77
N PHE A 3 -0.59 -8.62 12.40
CA PHE A 3 -0.83 -7.45 13.26
C PHE A 3 -1.04 -7.72 14.76
N GLY A 4 -0.01 -8.36 15.35
CA GLY A 4 0.45 -8.00 16.68
C GLY A 4 1.44 -6.83 16.58
N THR A 5 1.19 -5.78 17.36
CA THR A 5 2.03 -4.65 17.76
C THR A 5 3.35 -4.48 16.98
N MET A 6 3.33 -3.76 15.85
CA MET A 6 4.57 -3.28 15.21
C MET A 6 5.10 -2.07 15.97
N ARG A 7 6.22 -2.22 16.68
CA ARG A 7 7.05 -1.12 17.15
C ARG A 7 8.34 -1.11 16.32
N ARG A 8 8.51 -0.03 15.55
CA ARG A 8 9.68 0.34 14.73
C ARG A 8 10.06 -0.68 13.64
N VAL A 9 9.76 -0.33 12.40
CA VAL A 9 10.35 -0.95 11.22
C VAL A 9 11.46 -0.02 10.72
N LEU A 10 12.71 -0.48 10.77
CA LEU A 10 13.84 0.18 10.12
C LEU A 10 14.02 -0.47 8.75
N ILE A 11 13.78 0.28 7.68
CA ILE A 11 14.01 -0.20 6.31
C ILE A 11 15.46 0.16 5.95
N SER A 12 16.33 -0.84 5.86
CA SER A 12 17.68 -0.71 5.31
C SER A 12 17.64 -1.09 3.84
N LEU A 13 17.92 -0.13 2.95
CA LEU A 13 18.07 -0.38 1.51
C LEU A 13 19.53 -0.74 1.24
N GLY A 14 19.78 -1.99 0.86
CA GLY A 14 21.10 -2.49 0.49
C GLY A 14 21.50 -2.02 -0.92
N CYS A 15 22.71 -1.46 -1.04
CA CYS A 15 23.35 -1.15 -2.31
C CYS A 15 23.82 -2.44 -3.02
N GLY A 16 23.40 -2.63 -4.27
CA GLY A 16 23.99 -3.57 -5.22
C GLY A 16 24.90 -2.83 -6.21
N ALA A 17 25.98 -3.51 -6.61
CA ALA A 17 27.19 -3.02 -7.28
C ALA A 17 26.98 -2.22 -8.58
N GLY A 18 27.95 -1.34 -8.86
CA GLY A 18 27.86 -0.30 -9.87
C GLY A 18 28.08 -0.71 -11.32
N VAL A 19 27.68 0.22 -12.19
CA VAL A 19 28.19 0.43 -13.55
C VAL A 19 28.31 1.93 -13.73
N ILE A 20 29.54 2.39 -13.97
CA ILE A 20 29.85 3.75 -14.41
C ILE A 20 29.35 3.88 -15.84
N MET A 21 28.37 4.74 -16.09
CA MET A 21 28.06 5.25 -17.43
C MET A 21 27.77 6.75 -17.32
N THR A 22 28.79 7.52 -17.64
CA THR A 22 28.74 8.95 -17.93
C THR A 22 27.85 9.17 -19.14
N ALA A 23 26.77 9.95 -19.04
CA ALA A 23 26.07 10.47 -20.20
C ALA A 23 25.49 11.87 -19.93
N ALA A 24 26.18 12.83 -20.56
CA ALA A 24 25.81 14.16 -20.97
C ALA A 24 24.42 14.73 -20.59
N SER A 25 24.49 15.91 -19.99
CA SER A 25 23.47 16.95 -20.05
C SER A 25 23.08 17.28 -21.50
N GLN A 26 21.84 16.98 -21.90
CA GLN A 26 21.17 17.73 -22.96
C GLN A 26 19.70 17.91 -22.60
N GLY A 27 19.26 19.17 -22.68
CA GLY A 27 17.98 19.64 -22.17
C GLY A 27 16.78 19.13 -22.94
N LEU A 28 15.67 19.05 -22.22
CA LEU A 28 14.33 19.05 -22.79
C LEU A 28 13.52 20.11 -22.05
N GLN A 29 13.58 21.33 -22.59
CA GLN A 29 12.52 22.32 -22.39
C GLN A 29 11.26 21.75 -23.04
N GLY A 30 10.35 21.25 -22.21
CA GLY A 30 8.99 20.90 -22.60
C GLY A 30 8.02 21.82 -21.87
N ASN A 31 7.34 22.67 -22.63
CA ASN A 31 6.31 23.62 -22.17
C ASN A 31 5.33 22.98 -21.16
N CYS A 32 5.43 23.40 -19.90
CA CYS A 32 4.36 23.22 -18.91
C CYS A 32 3.31 24.30 -19.15
N SER A 33 2.41 24.07 -20.10
CA SER A 33 1.20 24.86 -20.23
C SER A 33 0.33 24.65 -18.99
N SER A 34 0.05 25.76 -18.30
CA SER A 34 -0.98 26.00 -17.28
C SER A 34 -1.90 24.81 -16.95
N MET A 35 -1.71 24.23 -15.77
CA MET A 35 -2.61 23.22 -15.19
C MET A 35 -3.36 23.79 -13.98
N PRO A 36 -4.61 23.36 -13.77
CA PRO A 36 -5.48 23.88 -12.71
C PRO A 36 -4.90 23.54 -11.32
N SER A 37 -4.84 24.55 -10.45
CA SER A 37 -4.25 24.49 -9.10
C SER A 37 -5.03 23.67 -8.07
N THR A 38 -5.90 22.76 -8.50
CA THR A 38 -6.74 21.94 -7.62
C THR A 38 -6.89 20.53 -8.18
N VAL A 39 -6.11 19.60 -7.66
CA VAL A 39 -6.39 18.16 -7.76
C VAL A 39 -7.60 17.88 -6.88
N HIS A 40 -8.80 17.95 -7.46
CA HIS A 40 -9.99 17.41 -6.79
C HIS A 40 -9.77 15.91 -6.63
N PRO A 41 -9.91 15.31 -5.42
CA PRO A 41 -9.97 13.86 -5.30
C PRO A 41 -11.32 13.41 -5.87
N PRO A 42 -11.40 12.78 -7.06
CA PRO A 42 -12.68 12.26 -7.50
C PRO A 42 -12.81 10.85 -6.91
N LYS A 43 -13.87 10.61 -6.13
CA LYS A 43 -14.70 9.35 -6.08
C LYS A 43 -15.15 8.91 -4.68
N ALA A 44 -14.56 9.39 -3.59
CA ALA A 44 -15.06 9.09 -2.23
C ALA A 44 -16.51 9.58 -2.00
N ASP A 45 -16.80 10.82 -2.42
CA ASP A 45 -18.14 11.40 -2.26
C ASP A 45 -19.17 10.77 -3.23
N VAL A 46 -18.71 10.19 -4.35
CA VAL A 46 -19.55 9.42 -5.29
C VAL A 46 -19.98 8.07 -4.67
N LEU A 47 -19.12 7.47 -3.83
CA LEU A 47 -19.42 6.21 -3.15
C LEU A 47 -20.59 6.33 -2.16
N HIS A 48 -20.69 7.44 -1.43
CA HIS A 48 -21.83 7.67 -0.54
C HIS A 48 -23.12 8.00 -1.29
N ALA A 49 -23.03 8.71 -2.42
CA ALA A 49 -24.20 9.14 -3.19
C ALA A 49 -24.90 8.01 -3.96
N ALA A 50 -24.16 6.97 -4.37
CA ALA A 50 -24.69 5.83 -5.11
C ALA A 50 -25.24 4.69 -4.22
N GLY A 51 -25.03 4.76 -2.90
CA GLY A 51 -25.27 3.66 -1.98
C GLY A 51 -24.16 2.60 -2.02
N TYR A 52 -24.14 1.72 -1.02
CA TYR A 52 -23.17 0.63 -0.97
C TYR A 52 -23.52 -0.45 -2.00
N PRO A 53 -22.53 -0.99 -2.74
CA PRO A 53 -22.74 -2.14 -3.61
C PRO A 53 -23.37 -3.30 -2.83
N LYS A 54 -24.37 -3.93 -3.44
CA LYS A 54 -25.11 -5.04 -2.82
C LYS A 54 -24.63 -6.41 -3.27
N ASP A 55 -23.96 -6.46 -4.41
CA ASP A 55 -23.42 -7.67 -5.00
C ASP A 55 -22.04 -7.43 -5.64
N VAL A 56 -21.43 -8.53 -6.09
CA VAL A 56 -20.08 -8.48 -6.65
C VAL A 56 -20.05 -7.72 -7.98
N GLN A 57 -21.13 -7.75 -8.75
CA GLN A 57 -21.23 -7.07 -10.03
C GLN A 57 -21.21 -5.55 -9.85
N GLU A 58 -22.00 -5.03 -8.90
CA GLU A 58 -22.01 -3.61 -8.54
C GLU A 58 -20.64 -3.16 -8.00
N LEU A 59 -19.98 -3.99 -7.18
CA LEU A 59 -18.63 -3.69 -6.67
C LEU A 59 -17.59 -3.65 -7.81
N GLU A 60 -17.66 -4.58 -8.75
CA GLU A 60 -16.75 -4.60 -9.89
C GLU A 60 -16.96 -3.39 -10.80
N GLN A 61 -18.21 -2.99 -11.05
CA GLN A 61 -18.53 -1.77 -11.78
C GLN A 61 -18.00 -0.53 -11.08
N LEU A 62 -18.11 -0.49 -9.76
CA LEU A 62 -17.56 0.58 -8.94
C LEU A 62 -16.03 0.64 -9.04
N LEU A 63 -15.36 -0.51 -8.91
CA LEU A 63 -13.91 -0.59 -9.07
C LEU A 63 -13.50 -0.21 -10.51
N LEU A 64 -14.24 -0.64 -11.54
CA LEU A 64 -14.04 -0.22 -12.93
C LEU A 64 -14.16 1.29 -13.10
N ALA A 65 -15.20 1.91 -12.55
CA ALA A 65 -15.40 3.35 -12.58
C ALA A 65 -14.33 4.11 -11.77
N SER A 66 -13.75 3.47 -10.75
CA SER A 66 -12.61 4.01 -10.00
C SER A 66 -11.33 4.15 -10.82
N HIS A 67 -11.18 3.33 -11.86
CA HIS A 67 -10.19 3.55 -12.89
C HIS A 67 -10.65 4.70 -13.81
N ASN A 68 -9.76 5.63 -14.15
CA ASN A 68 -10.10 6.65 -15.14
C ASN A 68 -10.29 5.96 -16.50
N THR A 69 -11.55 5.65 -16.82
CA THR A 69 -12.27 5.37 -18.09
C THR A 69 -11.57 4.70 -19.29
N GLU A 70 -10.25 4.76 -19.44
CA GLU A 70 -9.47 4.19 -20.55
C GLU A 70 -8.89 2.81 -20.20
N TYR A 71 -9.06 2.34 -18.97
CA TYR A 71 -8.51 1.05 -18.52
C TYR A 71 -9.49 -0.11 -18.76
N THR A 72 -9.57 -0.55 -20.02
CA THR A 72 -10.39 -1.69 -20.46
C THR A 72 -9.59 -3.00 -20.60
N SER A 73 -8.26 -2.95 -20.50
CA SER A 73 -7.35 -4.08 -20.75
C SER A 73 -7.02 -4.95 -19.53
N GLY A 74 -7.63 -4.67 -18.36
CA GLY A 74 -7.44 -5.46 -17.14
C GLY A 74 -8.19 -6.81 -17.16
N GLY A 75 -7.60 -7.85 -16.57
CA GLY A 75 -8.26 -9.16 -16.39
C GLY A 75 -9.49 -9.10 -15.47
N PRO A 76 -10.30 -10.18 -15.42
CA PRO A 76 -11.51 -10.24 -14.60
C PRO A 76 -11.19 -10.25 -13.10
N PHE A 77 -12.20 -9.97 -12.27
CA PHE A 77 -12.12 -9.93 -10.81
C PHE A 77 -12.31 -11.30 -10.14
N ASP A 78 -11.95 -12.40 -10.80
CA ASP A 78 -12.19 -13.76 -10.29
C ASP A 78 -11.56 -13.99 -8.91
N CYS A 79 -10.38 -13.43 -8.68
CA CYS A 79 -9.71 -13.54 -7.37
C CYS A 79 -10.48 -12.81 -6.26
N LEU A 80 -11.11 -11.68 -6.57
CA LEU A 80 -11.97 -10.96 -5.64
C LEU A 80 -13.27 -11.73 -5.40
N ARG A 81 -13.95 -12.21 -6.45
CA ARG A 81 -15.15 -13.06 -6.36
C ARG A 81 -14.94 -14.25 -5.43
N LEU A 82 -13.88 -15.02 -5.66
CA LEU A 82 -13.56 -16.20 -4.85
C LEU A 82 -13.25 -15.82 -3.39
N ALA A 83 -12.51 -14.73 -3.17
CA ALA A 83 -12.21 -14.27 -1.83
C ALA A 83 -13.46 -13.80 -1.06
N ILE A 84 -14.41 -13.13 -1.73
CA ILE A 84 -15.69 -12.71 -1.15
C ILE A 84 -16.54 -13.94 -0.79
N MET A 85 -16.65 -14.89 -1.73
CA MET A 85 -17.39 -16.13 -1.50
C MET A 85 -16.85 -16.90 -0.29
N GLU A 86 -15.53 -17.05 -0.17
CA GLU A 86 -14.90 -17.69 0.99
C GLU A 86 -15.00 -16.89 2.29
N HIS A 87 -15.08 -15.55 2.21
CA HIS A 87 -15.24 -14.68 3.37
C HIS A 87 -16.68 -14.71 3.93
N GLY A 88 -17.64 -15.12 3.11
CA GLY A 88 -19.07 -15.02 3.37
C GLY A 88 -19.62 -13.76 2.71
N GLU A 89 -20.34 -13.93 1.60
CA GLU A 89 -20.84 -12.85 0.75
C GLU A 89 -21.75 -11.88 1.51
N ASP A 90 -22.76 -12.40 2.22
CA ASP A 90 -23.67 -11.57 3.03
C ASP A 90 -22.92 -10.74 4.06
N LYS A 91 -21.97 -11.35 4.77
CA LYS A 91 -21.14 -10.66 5.77
C LYS A 91 -20.31 -9.56 5.11
N PHE A 92 -19.73 -9.85 3.94
CA PHE A 92 -18.92 -8.88 3.23
C PHE A 92 -19.74 -7.67 2.82
N PHE A 93 -20.87 -7.85 2.12
CA PHE A 93 -21.66 -6.73 1.61
C PHE A 93 -22.44 -5.98 2.70
N GLN A 94 -22.88 -6.67 3.76
CA GLN A 94 -23.64 -6.01 4.83
C GLN A 94 -22.76 -5.33 5.89
N GLN A 95 -21.50 -5.77 6.05
CA GLN A 95 -20.67 -5.32 7.18
C GLN A 95 -19.28 -4.84 6.75
N THR A 96 -18.53 -5.67 6.04
CA THR A 96 -17.11 -5.39 5.74
C THR A 96 -16.95 -4.29 4.69
N LEU A 97 -17.70 -4.37 3.59
CA LEU A 97 -17.63 -3.41 2.49
C LEU A 97 -18.11 -2.00 2.90
N PRO A 98 -19.23 -1.82 3.63
CA PRO A 98 -19.62 -0.51 4.14
C PRO A 98 -18.52 0.13 4.98
N PHE A 99 -17.91 -0.64 5.90
CA PHE A 99 -16.77 -0.16 6.69
C PHE A 99 -15.57 0.28 5.82
N ILE A 100 -15.24 -0.47 4.77
CA ILE A 100 -14.17 -0.10 3.83
C ILE A 100 -14.50 1.21 3.12
N ILE A 101 -15.73 1.35 2.61
CA ILE A 101 -16.17 2.55 1.89
C ILE A 101 -16.15 3.77 2.81
N ASP A 102 -16.71 3.66 4.01
CA ASP A 102 -16.74 4.76 4.99
C ASP A 102 -15.33 5.18 5.41
N SER A 103 -14.45 4.19 5.62
CA SER A 103 -13.05 4.44 5.96
C SER A 103 -12.31 5.17 4.85
N ALA A 104 -12.53 4.78 3.59
CA ALA A 104 -11.93 5.45 2.43
C ALA A 104 -12.51 6.86 2.22
N ALA A 105 -13.81 7.05 2.46
CA ALA A 105 -14.48 8.34 2.30
C ALA A 105 -13.99 9.39 3.32
N ALA A 106 -13.49 8.96 4.48
CA ALA A 106 -12.89 9.85 5.46
C ALA A 106 -11.50 10.39 5.07
N VAL A 107 -10.82 9.77 4.08
CA VAL A 107 -9.42 10.10 3.72
C VAL A 107 -9.24 11.56 3.27
N PRO A 108 -10.04 12.12 2.33
CA PRO A 108 -9.80 13.48 1.84
C PRO A 108 -9.84 14.53 2.95
N ARG A 109 -10.83 14.44 3.84
CA ARG A 109 -10.98 15.34 4.98
C ARG A 109 -9.77 15.26 5.93
N HIS A 110 -9.28 14.05 6.17
CA HIS A 110 -8.14 13.84 7.05
C HIS A 110 -6.83 14.37 6.43
N LEU A 111 -6.57 14.06 5.16
CA LEU A 111 -5.37 14.53 4.47
C LEU A 111 -5.33 16.05 4.27
N GLN A 112 -6.49 16.71 4.19
CA GLN A 112 -6.56 18.18 4.18
C GLN A 112 -6.08 18.80 5.50
N GLN A 113 -6.33 18.14 6.63
CA GLN A 113 -5.90 18.61 7.95
C GLN A 113 -4.42 18.31 8.20
N GLN A 114 -3.95 17.16 7.71
CA GLN A 114 -2.57 16.72 7.88
C GLN A 114 -2.05 16.04 6.61
N PRO A 115 -1.44 16.82 5.70
CA PRO A 115 -0.82 16.27 4.49
C PRO A 115 0.32 15.30 4.84
N LEU A 116 0.39 14.18 4.12
CA LEU A 116 1.48 13.21 4.27
C LEU A 116 2.63 13.56 3.32
N PRO A 117 3.86 13.78 3.81
CA PRO A 117 5.01 14.06 2.97
C PRO A 117 5.44 12.82 2.18
N LEU A 118 5.92 13.04 0.95
CA LEU A 118 6.57 11.98 0.18
C LEU A 118 7.98 11.72 0.72
N LEU A 119 8.26 10.45 1.03
CA LEU A 119 9.58 10.00 1.44
C LEU A 119 10.31 9.45 0.22
N LEU A 120 11.19 10.26 -0.37
CA LEU A 120 11.98 9.91 -1.54
C LEU A 120 13.37 9.40 -1.15
N ASN A 121 14.02 8.68 -2.06
CA ASN A 121 15.41 8.28 -1.88
C ASN A 121 16.36 9.48 -1.75
N SER A 122 15.99 10.65 -2.27
CA SER A 122 16.71 11.91 -2.13
C SER A 122 16.33 12.71 -0.87
N SER A 123 15.28 12.32 -0.14
CA SER A 123 14.88 13.04 1.07
C SER A 123 16.00 12.99 2.12
N PRO A 124 16.13 14.01 2.99
CA PRO A 124 17.01 13.93 4.15
C PRO A 124 16.48 12.92 5.19
N ASP A 125 17.07 12.91 6.39
CA ASP A 125 16.46 12.26 7.54
C ASP A 125 15.02 12.73 7.70
N ALA A 126 14.08 11.78 7.77
CA ALA A 126 12.67 12.07 7.88
C ALA A 126 12.02 11.15 8.92
N ASN A 127 11.13 11.73 9.72
CA ASN A 127 10.29 11.01 10.66
C ASN A 127 8.83 11.36 10.36
N LEU A 128 8.02 10.35 10.10
CA LEU A 128 6.61 10.49 9.83
C LEU A 128 5.82 9.68 10.87
N GLU A 129 4.86 10.33 11.51
CA GLU A 129 3.97 9.69 12.47
C GLU A 129 2.53 9.71 11.94
N VAL A 130 1.92 8.55 11.86
CA VAL A 130 0.55 8.36 11.34
C VAL A 130 -0.22 7.53 12.35
N ASP A 131 -1.48 7.86 12.65
CA ASP A 131 -2.27 6.98 13.51
C ASP A 131 -2.56 5.66 12.81
N ALA A 132 -2.59 4.56 13.58
CA ALA A 132 -2.90 3.25 13.05
C ALA A 132 -4.27 3.23 12.34
N ASN A 133 -5.25 3.98 12.86
CA ASN A 133 -6.55 4.14 12.22
C ASN A 133 -6.46 4.86 10.86
N ASP A 134 -5.57 5.85 10.70
CA ASP A 134 -5.37 6.53 9.41
C ASP A 134 -4.73 5.59 8.39
N CYS A 135 -3.82 4.71 8.82
CA CYS A 135 -3.34 3.65 7.96
C CYS A 135 -4.45 2.71 7.47
N VAL A 136 -5.47 2.41 8.30
CA VAL A 136 -6.64 1.63 7.86
C VAL A 136 -7.41 2.38 6.77
N ARG A 137 -7.64 3.69 6.95
CA ARG A 137 -8.34 4.53 5.96
C ARG A 137 -7.59 4.61 4.62
N LEU A 138 -6.27 4.81 4.67
CA LEU A 138 -5.41 4.82 3.49
C LEU A 138 -5.41 3.45 2.77
N LEU A 139 -5.37 2.36 3.52
CA LEU A 139 -5.48 1.00 2.97
C LEU A 139 -6.87 0.75 2.35
N ALA A 140 -7.94 1.27 2.94
CA ALA A 140 -9.29 1.17 2.38
C ALA A 140 -9.40 1.91 1.03
N ALA A 141 -8.82 3.12 0.94
CA ALA A 141 -8.72 3.85 -0.32
C ALA A 141 -7.90 3.07 -1.38
N ALA A 142 -6.80 2.43 -0.98
CA ALA A 142 -5.99 1.59 -1.85
C ALA A 142 -6.76 0.35 -2.35
N PHE A 143 -7.56 -0.27 -1.49
CA PHE A 143 -8.41 -1.40 -1.85
C PHE A 143 -9.48 -1.02 -2.87
N LEU A 144 -10.11 0.15 -2.69
CA LEU A 144 -11.08 0.71 -3.63
C LEU A 144 -10.45 1.37 -4.87
N CYS A 145 -9.12 1.28 -5.00
CA CYS A 145 -8.35 1.83 -6.12
C CYS A 145 -8.55 3.34 -6.34
N THR A 146 -8.78 4.11 -5.28
CA THR A 146 -9.15 5.54 -5.39
C THR A 146 -7.96 6.49 -5.42
N TYR A 147 -6.71 6.01 -5.30
CA TYR A 147 -5.55 6.89 -5.48
C TYR A 147 -5.45 7.31 -6.95
N PRO A 148 -5.61 8.62 -7.24
CA PRO A 148 -5.64 9.11 -8.60
C PRO A 148 -4.28 8.89 -9.26
N LEU A 149 -4.27 8.58 -10.56
CA LEU A 149 -3.02 8.46 -11.35
C LEU A 149 -2.06 7.34 -10.86
N ARG A 150 -2.55 6.39 -10.05
CA ARG A 150 -1.74 5.33 -9.44
C ARG A 150 -2.24 3.90 -9.70
N THR A 151 -3.11 3.73 -10.69
CA THR A 151 -3.55 2.42 -11.18
C THR A 151 -2.58 1.89 -12.24
N THR A 152 -2.33 0.59 -12.27
CA THR A 152 -1.39 0.01 -13.26
C THR A 152 -2.02 0.01 -14.65
N SER A 153 -1.62 0.91 -15.55
CA SER A 153 -2.03 0.87 -16.95
C SER A 153 -0.88 0.48 -17.87
N ILE A 154 -1.12 -0.49 -18.76
CA ILE A 154 -0.18 -0.86 -19.82
C ILE A 154 -0.07 0.28 -20.85
N ASP A 155 -1.16 0.99 -21.10
CA ASP A 155 -1.30 1.93 -22.24
C ASP A 155 -0.94 3.39 -21.91
N ARG A 156 -0.85 3.77 -20.62
CA ARG A 156 -0.11 4.98 -20.22
C ARG A 156 1.21 4.53 -19.61
N PRO A 157 2.35 4.77 -20.29
CA PRO A 157 3.67 4.48 -19.74
C PRO A 157 3.91 5.44 -18.58
N TYR A 158 3.42 5.04 -17.41
CA TYR A 158 3.61 5.69 -16.13
C TYR A 158 3.11 7.14 -16.06
N CYS A 159 2.37 7.49 -15.01
CA CYS A 159 2.37 8.88 -14.59
C CYS A 159 3.83 9.22 -14.27
N ARG A 160 4.49 9.99 -15.16
CA ARG A 160 5.93 10.31 -15.07
C ARG A 160 6.34 10.82 -13.68
N GLU A 161 5.39 11.42 -12.97
CA GLU A 161 5.54 11.92 -11.60
C GLU A 161 5.78 10.82 -10.54
N TYR A 162 5.26 9.60 -10.75
CA TYR A 162 5.24 8.54 -9.75
C TYR A 162 5.89 7.23 -10.22
N THR A 163 6.64 7.24 -11.32
CA THR A 163 7.36 6.07 -11.87
C THR A 163 8.29 5.42 -10.84
N ALA A 164 8.91 6.23 -9.98
CA ALA A 164 9.86 5.79 -8.98
C ALA A 164 9.19 5.38 -7.64
N LEU A 165 7.86 5.39 -7.57
CA LEU A 165 7.11 4.99 -6.38
C LEU A 165 6.46 3.62 -6.59
N PRO A 166 6.37 2.78 -5.55
CA PRO A 166 5.68 1.49 -5.64
C PRO A 166 4.21 1.67 -5.99
N SER A 167 3.58 0.63 -6.57
CA SER A 167 2.14 0.60 -6.74
C SER A 167 1.43 0.63 -5.38
N ILE A 168 0.33 1.38 -5.31
CA ILE A 168 -0.47 1.55 -4.08
C ILE A 168 -1.88 0.98 -4.23
N ASN A 169 -2.52 1.21 -5.38
CA ASN A 169 -3.82 0.63 -5.65
C ASN A 169 -3.69 -0.89 -5.77
N MET A 170 -4.70 -1.60 -5.24
CA MET A 170 -4.71 -3.06 -5.21
C MET A 170 -5.25 -3.67 -6.51
N ASP A 171 -5.31 -2.92 -7.61
CA ASP A 171 -5.91 -3.36 -8.86
C ASP A 171 -5.27 -4.63 -9.42
N SER A 172 -3.94 -4.74 -9.38
CA SER A 172 -3.23 -5.96 -9.79
C SER A 172 -3.51 -7.17 -8.88
N LEU A 173 -3.84 -6.94 -7.60
CA LEU A 173 -4.23 -7.99 -6.67
C LEU A 173 -5.66 -8.48 -6.96
N LEU A 174 -6.58 -7.54 -7.20
CA LEU A 174 -8.01 -7.82 -7.37
C LEU A 174 -8.34 -8.33 -8.78
N ARG A 175 -7.68 -7.80 -9.81
CA ARG A 175 -7.85 -8.16 -11.23
C ARG A 175 -6.88 -9.27 -11.59
N SER A 176 -7.38 -10.48 -11.66
CA SER A 176 -6.65 -11.62 -12.17
C SER A 176 -7.61 -12.73 -12.52
N ALA A 177 -7.51 -13.23 -13.76
CA ALA A 177 -8.16 -14.46 -14.15
C ALA A 177 -7.71 -15.59 -13.21
N PHE A 178 -8.67 -16.26 -12.58
CA PHE A 178 -8.35 -17.38 -11.72
C PHE A 178 -8.12 -18.61 -12.59
N LYS A 179 -6.88 -19.10 -12.59
CA LYS A 179 -6.51 -20.35 -13.24
C LYS A 179 -6.24 -21.37 -12.12
N PRO A 180 -7.09 -22.40 -11.92
CA PRO A 180 -6.98 -23.32 -10.79
C PRO A 180 -5.60 -24.00 -10.68
N GLN A 181 -4.92 -24.20 -11.81
CA GLN A 181 -3.60 -24.81 -11.85
C GLN A 181 -2.44 -23.80 -11.72
N SER A 182 -2.73 -22.51 -11.64
CA SER A 182 -1.73 -21.44 -11.55
C SER A 182 -1.44 -21.10 -10.08
N LYS A 183 -0.24 -21.45 -9.61
CA LYS A 183 0.25 -21.06 -8.27
C LYS A 183 0.12 -19.54 -8.01
N PRO A 184 0.46 -18.63 -8.96
CA PRO A 184 0.23 -17.20 -8.80
C PRO A 184 -1.23 -16.79 -8.57
N ALA A 185 -2.19 -17.42 -9.27
CA ALA A 185 -3.61 -17.10 -9.11
C ALA A 185 -4.11 -17.51 -7.71
N HIS A 186 -3.71 -18.69 -7.22
CA HIS A 186 -4.01 -19.12 -5.86
C HIS A 186 -3.40 -18.18 -4.81
N ALA A 187 -2.17 -17.70 -5.02
CA ALA A 187 -1.53 -16.76 -4.12
C ALA A 187 -2.29 -15.41 -4.04
N LYS A 188 -2.83 -14.91 -5.16
CA LYS A 188 -3.64 -13.69 -5.18
C LYS A 188 -4.95 -13.88 -4.40
N VAL A 189 -5.68 -14.98 -4.59
CA VAL A 189 -6.89 -15.28 -3.80
C VAL A 189 -6.60 -15.27 -2.30
N VAL A 190 -5.54 -15.98 -1.88
CA VAL A 190 -5.14 -16.02 -0.45
C VAL A 190 -4.80 -14.63 0.08
N LYS A 191 -4.06 -13.82 -0.68
CA LYS A 191 -3.73 -12.44 -0.30
C LYS A 191 -4.97 -11.57 -0.20
N THR A 192 -5.88 -11.63 -1.18
CA THR A 192 -7.15 -10.89 -1.14
C THR A 192 -7.97 -11.29 0.09
N ARG A 193 -8.07 -12.59 0.39
CA ARG A 193 -8.74 -13.08 1.60
C ARG A 193 -8.11 -12.55 2.89
N MET A 194 -6.78 -12.47 2.95
CA MET A 194 -6.08 -11.87 4.10
C MET A 194 -6.43 -10.39 4.26
N VAL A 195 -6.54 -9.64 3.16
CA VAL A 195 -6.95 -8.24 3.17
C VAL A 195 -8.40 -8.10 3.66
N LEU A 196 -9.33 -8.92 3.15
CA LEU A 196 -10.72 -8.91 3.61
C LEU A 196 -10.84 -9.23 5.11
N ARG A 197 -10.10 -10.23 5.57
CA ARG A 197 -10.03 -10.58 6.99
C ARG A 197 -9.45 -9.44 7.82
N TYR A 198 -8.41 -8.76 7.34
CA TYR A 198 -7.85 -7.59 8.02
C TYR A 198 -8.91 -6.50 8.21
N PHE A 199 -9.67 -6.15 7.17
CA PHE A 199 -10.73 -5.14 7.31
C PHE A 199 -11.84 -5.56 8.27
N ASP A 200 -12.25 -6.83 8.26
CA ASP A 200 -13.24 -7.32 9.23
C ASP A 200 -12.70 -7.26 10.68
N GLU A 201 -11.43 -7.62 10.89
CA GLU A 201 -10.78 -7.48 12.20
C GLU A 201 -10.67 -6.00 12.62
N MET A 202 -10.33 -5.09 11.70
CA MET A 202 -10.27 -3.65 11.98
C MET A 202 -11.64 -3.07 12.31
N ARG A 203 -12.68 -3.46 11.57
CA ARG A 203 -14.06 -3.07 11.85
C ARG A 203 -14.48 -3.42 13.28
N GLN A 204 -14.17 -4.65 13.72
CA GLN A 204 -14.46 -5.10 15.09
C GLN A 204 -13.68 -4.29 16.13
N ARG A 205 -12.40 -3.99 15.87
CA ARG A 205 -11.58 -3.17 16.77
C ARG A 205 -12.06 -1.73 16.86
N VAL A 206 -12.50 -1.14 15.75
CA VAL A 206 -13.09 0.20 15.73
C VAL A 206 -14.38 0.21 16.55
N ALA A 207 -15.27 -0.77 16.34
CA ALA A 207 -16.51 -0.89 17.10
C ALA A 207 -16.28 -1.12 18.61
N ALA A 208 -15.18 -1.78 18.97
CA ALA A 208 -14.77 -1.99 20.35
C ALA A 208 -13.92 -0.84 20.94
N GLU A 209 -13.72 0.26 20.19
CA GLU A 209 -12.86 1.39 20.56
C GLU A 209 -11.44 0.99 21.00
N ASP A 210 -10.86 -0.02 20.34
CA ASP A 210 -9.56 -0.59 20.71
C ASP A 210 -8.47 0.50 20.79
N PRO A 211 -7.82 0.70 21.96
CA PRO A 211 -6.74 1.66 22.13
C PRO A 211 -5.56 1.46 21.18
N SER A 212 -5.38 0.25 20.63
CA SER A 212 -4.34 -0.05 19.65
C SER A 212 -4.46 0.77 18.35
N LEU A 213 -5.67 1.22 18.02
CA LEU A 213 -5.94 2.04 16.83
C LEU A 213 -5.56 3.52 17.01
N ARG A 214 -5.38 3.97 18.26
CA ARG A 214 -4.88 5.32 18.59
C ARG A 214 -3.36 5.39 18.66
N ARG A 215 -2.67 4.26 18.40
CA ARG A 215 -1.21 4.22 18.42
C ARG A 215 -0.65 4.89 17.16
N LYS A 216 0.42 5.66 17.36
CA LYS A 216 1.22 6.22 16.27
C LYS A 216 2.11 5.15 15.66
N ILE A 217 1.99 4.98 14.35
CA ILE A 217 2.93 4.27 13.49
C ILE A 217 4.00 5.28 13.09
N VAL A 218 5.24 4.95 13.42
CA VAL A 218 6.39 5.83 13.19
C VAL A 218 7.22 5.24 12.05
N VAL A 219 7.36 6.01 10.98
CA VAL A 219 8.20 5.69 9.82
C VAL A 219 9.43 6.59 9.86
N GLN A 220 10.60 5.97 9.94
CA GLN A 220 11.88 6.67 9.96
C GLN A 220 12.68 6.33 8.71
N ARG A 221 13.09 7.36 7.98
CA ARG A 221 14.06 7.27 6.91
C ARG A 221 15.40 7.76 7.43
N ARG A 222 16.42 6.92 7.32
CA ARG A 222 17.83 7.24 7.59
C ARG A 222 18.62 7.02 6.30
N PRO A 223 19.47 7.95 5.85
CA PRO A 223 20.39 7.69 4.75
C PRO A 223 21.40 6.64 5.19
N ALA A 224 21.90 5.87 4.22
CA ALA A 224 22.98 4.93 4.49
C ALA A 224 24.24 5.70 4.96
N PRO A 225 25.00 5.18 5.94
CA PRO A 225 26.28 5.77 6.29
C PRO A 225 27.22 5.74 5.09
N SER A 226 28.08 6.75 4.93
CA SER A 226 29.04 6.76 3.83
C SER A 226 30.09 5.67 4.02
N ALA A 227 30.75 5.26 2.93
CA ALA A 227 31.86 4.31 2.99
C ALA A 227 33.00 4.82 3.88
N GLU A 228 33.21 6.15 3.90
CA GLU A 228 34.20 6.80 4.75
C GLU A 228 33.83 6.69 6.24
N ASP A 229 32.55 6.87 6.58
CA ASP A 229 32.03 6.72 7.96
C ASP A 229 32.21 5.28 8.45
N LEU A 230 31.92 4.30 7.59
CA LEU A 230 32.12 2.89 7.90
C LEU A 230 33.60 2.54 8.11
N GLY A 231 34.50 3.10 7.28
CA GLY A 231 35.96 2.88 7.40
C GLY A 231 36.58 3.44 8.69
N LYS A 232 35.97 4.49 9.26
CA LYS A 232 36.38 5.10 10.54
C LYS A 232 35.78 4.39 11.75
N SER A 233 34.78 3.52 11.57
CA SER A 233 34.15 2.81 12.67
C SER A 233 35.15 1.91 13.40
N ARG A 234 35.18 2.04 14.73
CA ARG A 234 35.95 1.19 15.66
C ARG A 234 35.03 0.42 16.61
N SER A 235 33.74 0.37 16.30
CA SER A 235 32.75 -0.30 17.13
C SER A 235 33.05 -1.79 17.20
N ALA A 236 33.11 -2.35 18.40
CA ALA A 236 33.21 -3.79 18.58
C ALA A 236 32.00 -4.48 17.95
N LEU A 237 32.21 -5.69 17.41
CA LEU A 237 31.10 -6.53 16.96
C LEU A 237 30.27 -6.94 18.19
N GLY A 238 28.95 -6.80 18.08
CA GLY A 238 28.03 -7.29 19.09
C GLY A 238 27.82 -8.80 19.00
N ASP A 239 27.15 -9.36 20.00
CA ASP A 239 26.78 -10.78 20.02
C ASP A 239 25.82 -11.12 18.87
N ALA A 240 26.03 -12.29 18.27
CA ALA A 240 25.18 -12.81 17.19
C ALA A 240 24.65 -14.19 17.55
N THR A 241 23.32 -14.35 17.47
CA THR A 241 22.65 -15.65 17.63
C THR A 241 22.00 -16.03 16.31
N VAL A 242 22.32 -17.22 15.81
CA VAL A 242 21.70 -17.78 14.61
C VAL A 242 20.62 -18.76 15.06
N LEU A 243 19.36 -18.43 14.73
CA LEU A 243 18.21 -19.27 15.00
C LEU A 243 17.81 -20.06 13.74
N SER A 244 17.22 -21.23 13.92
CA SER A 244 16.57 -21.92 12.81
C SER A 244 15.34 -21.14 12.33
N TRP A 245 14.87 -21.42 11.10
CA TRP A 245 13.67 -20.79 10.55
C TRP A 245 12.44 -20.96 11.46
N LYS A 246 12.28 -22.13 12.10
CA LYS A 246 11.13 -22.40 12.97
C LYS A 246 11.17 -21.56 14.25
N GLU A 247 12.36 -21.42 14.84
CA GLU A 247 12.59 -20.63 16.04
C GLU A 247 12.45 -19.13 15.77
N SER A 248 12.82 -18.68 14.57
CA SER A 248 12.71 -17.28 14.16
C SER A 248 11.28 -16.82 13.87
N GLN A 249 10.32 -17.74 13.72
CA GLN A 249 8.89 -17.37 13.56
C GLN A 249 8.21 -16.99 14.88
N VAL A 250 8.84 -17.24 16.04
CA VAL A 250 8.26 -16.88 17.34
C VAL A 250 8.19 -15.36 17.44
N HIS A 251 6.98 -14.84 17.66
CA HIS A 251 6.73 -13.40 17.73
C HIS A 251 7.32 -12.81 19.01
N ASP A 252 8.58 -12.42 18.97
CA ASP A 252 9.21 -11.58 19.98
C ASP A 252 8.91 -10.11 19.64
N SER A 253 8.23 -9.39 20.54
CA SER A 253 7.87 -7.98 20.37
C SER A 253 9.02 -7.03 20.68
N ASP A 254 10.06 -7.52 21.35
CA ASP A 254 11.11 -6.68 21.94
C ASP A 254 12.34 -6.57 21.04
N LYS A 255 12.36 -7.33 19.94
CA LYS A 255 13.42 -7.31 18.92
C LYS A 255 13.05 -6.49 17.71
N LEU A 256 14.03 -5.73 17.19
CA LEU A 256 13.93 -5.09 15.88
C LEU A 256 13.77 -6.16 14.81
N ARG A 257 12.73 -6.02 13.97
CA ARG A 257 12.47 -6.95 12.87
C ARG A 257 12.98 -6.37 11.57
N ILE A 258 13.76 -7.18 10.86
CA ILE A 258 14.27 -6.84 9.53
C ILE A 258 13.27 -7.38 8.51
N VAL A 259 12.77 -6.49 7.65
CA VAL A 259 12.00 -6.87 6.46
C VAL A 259 12.95 -6.81 5.27
N ILE A 260 13.10 -7.92 4.55
CA ILE A 260 13.85 -7.94 3.28
C ILE A 260 13.00 -7.21 2.25
N ALA A 261 13.31 -5.93 2.05
CA ALA A 261 12.53 -5.05 1.19
C ALA A 261 13.00 -5.12 -0.27
N ASN A 262 12.06 -4.92 -1.19
CA ASN A 262 12.37 -4.69 -2.60
C ASN A 262 12.52 -3.18 -2.83
N ASN A 263 13.54 -2.77 -3.60
CA ASN A 263 13.72 -1.37 -4.02
C ASN A 263 12.71 -0.94 -5.11
N GLY A 264 11.91 -1.88 -5.63
CA GLY A 264 10.63 -1.56 -6.28
C GLY A 264 10.71 -0.79 -7.59
N ILE A 265 11.89 -0.63 -8.19
CA ILE A 265 12.01 -0.19 -9.59
C ILE A 265 11.82 -1.46 -10.45
N VAL A 266 10.59 -1.70 -10.90
CA VAL A 266 10.25 -2.66 -11.95
C VAL A 266 9.76 -1.87 -13.16
#